data_AF-A0A6B2DR62-F1
#
_entry.id   AF-A0A6B2DR62-F1
#
_cell.length_a   1.000
_cell.length_b   1.000
_cell.length_c   1.000
_cell.angle_alpha   90.00
_cell.angle_beta   90.00
_cell.angle_gamma   90.00
#
_symmetry.space_group_name_H-M   'P 1'
#
loop_
_entity.id
_entity.type
_entity.pdbx_description
1 polymer ?
#
loop_
_entity_poly.entity_id
_entity_poly.type
_entity_poly.pdbx_seq_one_letter_code
_entity_poly.pdbx_strand_id
1 'polypeptide(L)' 'PFDPAVHDAVSTAPGEPGTIVAVVRPGYGSAERPLRPAAVVVARQS' A
#
# COMPACT_ATOMS: atom_id res chain seq x y z
N PRO A 1 7.15 2.73 2.35
CA PRO A 1 6.80 3.51 1.14
C PRO A 1 5.72 2.77 0.34
N PHE A 2 4.82 3.49 -0.34
CA PHE A 2 3.91 2.88 -1.31
C PHE A 2 4.70 2.45 -2.55
N ASP A 3 4.36 1.28 -3.06
CA ASP A 3 4.94 0.70 -4.28
C ASP A 3 3.82 -0.07 -5.00
N PRO A 4 3.35 0.39 -6.17
CA PRO A 4 2.24 -0.26 -6.88
C PRO A 4 2.57 -1.67 -7.39
N ALA A 5 3.85 -2.10 -7.40
CA ALA A 5 4.22 -3.47 -7.75
C ALA A 5 3.80 -4.50 -6.68
N VAL A 6 3.71 -4.09 -5.41
CA VAL A 6 3.45 -4.98 -4.28
C VAL A 6 2.32 -4.50 -3.36
N HIS A 7 1.78 -3.30 -3.61
CA HIS A 7 0.69 -2.70 -2.87
C HIS A 7 -0.50 -2.36 -3.78
N ASP A 8 -1.70 -2.57 -3.28
CA ASP A 8 -2.96 -2.16 -3.89
C ASP A 8 -3.62 -1.07 -3.02
N ALA A 9 -3.71 0.15 -3.54
CA ALA A 9 -4.23 1.29 -2.80
C ALA A 9 -5.76 1.28 -2.81
N VAL A 10 -6.36 0.88 -1.68
CA VAL A 10 -7.83 0.71 -1.57
C VAL A 10 -8.53 1.93 -0.95
N SER A 11 -7.78 2.84 -0.35
CA SER A 11 -8.28 4.11 0.19
C SER A 11 -7.15 5.13 0.38
N THR A 12 -7.50 6.36 0.74
CA THR A 12 -6.53 7.42 1.08
C THR A 12 -6.85 8.10 2.41
N ALA A 13 -5.82 8.61 3.09
CA ALA A 13 -5.96 9.41 4.30
C ALA A 13 -4.96 10.58 4.32
N PRO A 14 -5.23 11.68 5.05
CA PRO A 14 -4.25 12.76 5.20
C PRO A 14 -2.93 12.26 5.79
N GLY A 15 -1.80 12.67 5.22
CA GLY A 15 -0.46 12.30 5.69
C GLY A 15 0.65 12.71 4.73
N GLU A 16 1.84 12.16 4.95
CA GLU A 16 3.00 12.39 4.07
C GLU A 16 2.83 11.63 2.74
N PRO A 17 2.69 12.32 1.59
CA PRO A 17 2.34 11.69 0.32
C PRO A 17 3.30 10.55 -0.07
N GLY A 18 2.74 9.42 -0.49
CA GLY A 18 3.53 8.25 -0.91
C GLY A 18 3.93 7.31 0.23
N THR A 19 3.48 7.56 1.46
CA THR A 19 3.57 6.58 2.56
C THR A 19 2.32 5.73 2.69
N ILE A 20 2.48 4.59 3.36
CA ILE A 20 1.37 3.73 3.75
C ILE A 20 0.94 4.15 5.16
N VAL A 21 -0.34 4.49 5.30
CA VAL A 21 -0.95 4.84 6.58
C VAL A 21 -1.36 3.58 7.33
N ALA A 22 -1.93 2.61 6.62
CA ALA A 22 -2.38 1.35 7.21
C ALA A 22 -2.36 0.21 6.18
N VAL A 23 -2.13 -1.01 6.68
CA VAL A 23 -2.33 -2.24 5.93
C VAL A 23 -3.70 -2.80 6.30
N VAL A 24 -4.63 -2.82 5.35
CA VAL A 24 -5.98 -3.36 5.53
C VAL A 24 -5.97 -4.89 5.43
N ARG A 25 -5.17 -5.43 4.51
CA ARG A 25 -5.01 -6.86 4.30
C ARG A 25 -3.58 -7.19 3.87
N PRO A 26 -2.85 -8.07 4.59
CA PRO A 26 -1.49 -8.45 4.23
C PRO A 26 -1.38 -8.96 2.79
N GLY A 27 -0.27 -8.66 2.13
CA GLY A 27 0.09 -9.29 0.87
C GLY A 27 0.64 -10.70 1.08
N TYR A 28 0.80 -11.44 -0.01
CA TYR A 28 1.44 -12.76 -0.03
C TYR A 28 2.42 -12.86 -1.20
N GLY A 29 3.46 -13.67 -1.03
CA GLY A 29 4.58 -13.77 -1.97
C GLY A 29 5.77 -12.91 -1.55
N SER A 30 6.71 -12.70 -2.47
CA SER A 30 7.85 -11.80 -2.28
C SER A 30 7.68 -10.53 -3.11
N ALA A 31 8.58 -9.56 -2.93
CA ALA A 31 8.59 -8.36 -3.76
C ALA A 31 8.87 -8.68 -5.24
N GLU A 32 9.67 -9.70 -5.54
CA GLU A 32 9.98 -10.10 -6.92
C GLU A 32 8.89 -10.99 -7.55
N ARG A 33 8.12 -11.71 -6.72
CA ARG A 33 7.01 -12.56 -7.14
C ARG A 33 5.80 -12.38 -6.20
N PRO A 34 5.07 -11.27 -6.36
CA PRO A 34 3.86 -11.04 -5.58
C PRO A 34 2.78 -12.05 -6.02
N LEU A 35 2.28 -12.82 -5.05
CA LEU A 35 1.11 -13.69 -5.26
C LEU A 35 -0.18 -12.90 -5.08
N ARG A 36 -0.18 -11.96 -4.15
CA ARG A 36 -1.25 -11.01 -3.93
C ARG A 36 -0.69 -9.73 -3.31
N PRO A 37 -0.94 -8.55 -3.89
CA PRO A 37 -0.57 -7.29 -3.27
C PRO A 37 -1.21 -7.09 -1.90
N ALA A 38 -0.50 -6.36 -1.03
CA ALA A 38 -1.08 -5.89 0.23
C ALA A 38 -2.12 -4.80 -0.06
N ALA A 39 -3.31 -4.91 0.50
CA ALA A 39 -4.31 -3.85 0.41
C ALA A 39 -3.97 -2.78 1.45
N VAL A 40 -3.75 -1.54 1.01
CA VAL A 40 -3.23 -0.46 1.85
C VAL A 40 -4.04 0.83 1.73
N VAL A 41 -3.99 1.64 2.78
CA VAL A 41 -4.39 3.04 2.76
C VAL A 41 -3.13 3.88 2.49
N VAL A 42 -3.15 4.69 1.43
CA VAL A 42 -2.02 5.55 1.05
C VAL A 42 -2.24 6.96 1.55
N ALA A 43 -1.19 7.59 2.06
CA ALA A 43 -1.24 8.98 2.47
C ALA A 43 -1.37 9.90 1.25
N ARG A 44 -2.26 10.88 1.36
CA ARG A 44 -2.40 12.01 0.42
C ARG A 44 -2.08 13.31 1.13
N GLN A 45 -1.74 14.34 0.35
CA GLN A 45 -1.59 15.68 0.93
C GLN A 45 -2.90 16.05 1.64
N SER A 46 -2.74 16.62 2.84
CA SER A 46 -3.84 17.18 3.64
C SER A 46 -4.46 18.37 2.93
#